data_AF-A0A4Q6GER8-F1
#
_entry.id   AF-A0A4Q6GER8-F1
#
_cell.length_a   1.000
_cell.length_b   1.000
_cell.length_c   1.000
_cell.angle_alpha   90.00
_cell.angle_beta   90.00
_cell.angle_gamma   90.00
#
_symmetry.space_group_name_H-M   'P 1'
#
loop_
_entity.id
_entity.type
_entity.pdbx_description
1 polymer ?
#
loop_
_entity_poly.entity_id
_entity_poly.type
_entity_poly.pdbx_seq_one_letter_code
_entity_poly.pdbx_strand_id
1 'polypeptide(L)'
;MARGNPLIERLGRRLAWHQALHDHRREPRNKLRWLPILRSWQTQRLESSFEHFLYDPQRRAAALFFLTDVYGDRDFSKRDANVAKVLPMMQRLLPAAVLGTIADGIELGALTHALDLRMAAELQRIARTRKRLDATLYGKAYRSVGHERLRQHQIDLIAAVGVGLAKAVKTPGVAMLLRLSRG
;
A
#
# COMPACT_ATOMS: atom_id res chain seq x y z
N MET A 1 -6.80 11.11 -32.92
CA MET A 1 -6.15 10.36 -31.81
C MET A 1 -6.79 10.81 -30.50
N ALA A 2 -7.58 9.96 -29.85
CA ALA A 2 -8.21 10.31 -28.58
C ALA A 2 -7.14 10.46 -27.50
N ARG A 3 -7.01 11.65 -26.91
CA ARG A 3 -6.17 11.84 -25.72
C ARG A 3 -6.68 10.91 -24.63
N GLY A 4 -5.81 10.03 -24.13
CA GLY A 4 -6.14 9.11 -23.04
C GLY A 4 -6.63 9.89 -21.81
N ASN A 5 -7.59 9.35 -21.08
CA ASN A 5 -8.02 9.94 -19.81
C ASN A 5 -6.81 9.99 -18.86
N PRO A 6 -6.36 11.17 -18.39
CA PRO A 6 -5.15 11.31 -17.58
C PRO A 6 -5.15 10.44 -16.30
N LEU A 7 -6.34 10.18 -15.75
CA LEU A 7 -6.51 9.34 -14.57
C LEU A 7 -6.23 7.86 -14.88
N ILE A 8 -6.57 7.39 -16.08
CA ILE A 8 -6.29 6.03 -16.55
C ILE A 8 -4.79 5.83 -16.73
N GLU A 9 -4.12 6.79 -17.38
CA GLU A 9 -2.68 6.74 -17.56
C GLU A 9 -1.94 6.78 -16.22
N ARG A 10 -2.42 7.59 -15.28
CA ARG A 10 -1.91 7.60 -13.90
C ARG A 10 -2.06 6.22 -13.26
N LEU A 11 -3.27 5.66 -13.27
CA LEU A 11 -3.57 4.35 -12.66
C LEU A 11 -2.71 3.23 -13.26
N GLY A 12 -2.61 3.17 -14.60
CA GLY A 12 -1.79 2.18 -15.30
C GLY A 12 -0.30 2.30 -14.94
N ARG A 13 0.24 3.53 -14.88
CA ARG A 13 1.63 3.77 -14.45
C ARG A 13 1.87 3.34 -13.01
N ARG A 14 0.94 3.61 -12.09
CA ARG A 14 1.05 3.18 -10.69
C ARG A 14 1.03 1.66 -10.56
N LEU A 15 0.16 0.99 -11.31
CA LEU A 15 0.06 -0.46 -11.31
C LEU A 15 1.34 -1.11 -11.87
N ALA A 16 1.86 -0.61 -12.99
CA ALA A 16 3.11 -1.10 -13.57
C ALA A 16 4.31 -0.90 -12.63
N TRP A 17 4.37 0.25 -11.95
CA TRP A 17 5.41 0.52 -10.96
C TRP A 17 5.31 -0.43 -9.76
N HIS A 18 4.11 -0.64 -9.23
CA HIS A 18 3.85 -1.59 -8.15
C HIS A 18 4.31 -3.00 -8.54
N GLN A 19 3.85 -3.51 -9.68
CA GLN A 19 4.23 -4.83 -10.18
C GLN A 19 5.75 -4.98 -10.34
N ALA A 20 6.44 -3.97 -10.88
CA ALA A 20 7.89 -4.00 -11.05
C ALA A 20 8.65 -4.09 -9.71
N LEU A 21 8.17 -3.41 -8.66
CA LEU A 21 8.78 -3.48 -7.32
C LEU A 21 8.57 -4.82 -6.64
N HIS A 22 7.47 -5.52 -6.92
CA HIS A 22 7.15 -6.82 -6.33
C HIS A 22 7.75 -8.00 -7.12
N ASP A 23 8.17 -7.80 -8.37
CA ASP A 23 8.85 -8.82 -9.15
C ASP A 23 10.27 -9.07 -8.64
N HIS A 24 10.46 -10.20 -7.96
CA HIS A 24 11.77 -10.62 -7.43
C HIS A 24 12.87 -10.85 -8.48
N ARG A 25 12.53 -10.98 -9.78
CA ARG A 25 13.50 -11.09 -10.88
C ARG A 25 14.05 -9.72 -11.25
N ARG A 26 13.22 -8.68 -11.18
CA ARG A 26 13.59 -7.28 -11.45
C ARG A 26 14.13 -6.57 -10.22
N GLU A 27 13.63 -6.95 -9.05
CA GLU A 27 13.98 -6.35 -7.77
C GLU A 27 14.44 -7.45 -6.78
N PRO A 28 15.75 -7.78 -6.79
CA PRO A 28 16.28 -8.90 -6.00
C PRO A 28 16.22 -8.65 -4.50
N ARG A 29 16.04 -7.40 -4.04
CA ARG A 29 15.87 -7.08 -2.62
C ARG A 29 14.60 -7.70 -2.02
N ASN A 30 13.64 -8.11 -2.86
CA ASN A 30 12.50 -8.91 -2.41
C ASN A 30 12.89 -10.23 -1.74
N LYS A 31 14.11 -10.74 -2.01
CA LYS A 31 14.63 -11.98 -1.40
C LYS A 31 15.41 -11.74 -0.11
N LEU A 32 15.53 -10.49 0.35
CA LEU A 32 16.23 -10.20 1.60
C LEU A 32 15.46 -10.80 2.78
N ARG A 33 16.16 -11.58 3.61
CA ARG A 33 15.60 -12.18 4.84
C ARG A 33 14.94 -11.16 5.77
N TRP A 34 15.42 -9.91 5.75
CA TRP A 34 14.93 -8.84 6.59
C TRP A 34 13.58 -8.30 6.13
N LEU A 35 13.22 -8.45 4.86
CA LEU A 35 11.97 -7.89 4.33
C LEU A 35 10.72 -8.45 5.03
N PRO A 36 10.51 -9.78 5.16
CA PRO A 36 9.35 -10.31 5.88
C PRO A 36 9.37 -9.97 7.39
N ILE A 37 10.56 -9.97 8.02
CA ILE A 37 10.72 -9.61 9.45
C ILE A 37 10.32 -8.14 9.68
N LEU A 38 10.79 -7.26 8.80
CA LEU A 38 10.51 -5.83 8.85
C LEU A 38 9.01 -5.56 8.69
N ARG A 39 8.38 -6.18 7.68
CA ARG A 39 6.94 -6.03 7.43
C ARG A 39 6.12 -6.49 8.62
N SER A 40 6.41 -7.66 9.16
CA SER A 40 5.72 -8.18 10.36
C SER A 40 5.84 -7.22 11.55
N TRP A 41 7.04 -6.70 11.81
CA TRP A 41 7.26 -5.74 12.89
C TRP A 41 6.54 -4.40 12.64
N GLN A 42 6.57 -3.89 11.40
CA GLN A 42 5.87 -2.65 11.02
C GLN A 42 4.36 -2.79 11.17
N THR A 43 3.78 -3.92 10.74
CA THR A 43 2.35 -4.22 10.89
C THR A 43 1.96 -4.26 12.36
N GLN A 44 2.68 -5.02 13.20
CA GLN A 44 2.40 -5.08 14.64
C GLN A 44 2.47 -3.70 15.31
N ARG A 45 3.50 -2.90 14.99
CA ARG A 45 3.63 -1.54 15.52
C ARG A 45 2.48 -0.64 15.08
N LEU A 46 2.06 -0.75 13.81
CA LEU A 46 0.94 0.03 13.28
C LEU A 46 -0.37 -0.39 13.95
N GLU A 47 -0.62 -1.68 14.13
CA GLU A 47 -1.80 -2.19 14.85
C GLU A 47 -1.91 -1.60 16.26
N SER A 48 -0.82 -1.63 17.03
CA SER A 48 -0.78 -1.02 18.37
C SER A 48 -0.99 0.50 18.33
N SER A 49 -0.50 1.18 17.29
CA SER A 49 -0.67 2.64 17.16
C SER A 49 -2.06 3.03 16.67
N PHE A 50 -2.77 2.11 16.00
CA PHE A 50 -4.09 2.34 15.41
C PHE A 50 -5.24 1.84 16.29
N GLU A 51 -4.94 1.25 17.44
CA GLU A 51 -5.94 0.72 18.38
C GLU A 51 -7.02 1.76 18.71
N HIS A 52 -6.63 3.02 18.93
CA HIS A 52 -7.57 4.12 19.18
C HIS A 52 -8.52 4.42 17.99
N PHE A 53 -8.07 4.23 16.74
CA PHE A 53 -8.92 4.39 15.55
C PHE A 53 -9.88 3.22 15.34
N LEU A 54 -9.59 2.04 15.90
CA LEU A 54 -10.51 0.90 15.87
C LEU A 54 -11.69 1.08 16.84
N TYR A 55 -11.52 1.89 17.89
CA TYR A 55 -12.59 2.24 18.83
C TYR A 55 -13.48 3.38 18.35
N ASP A 56 -13.05 4.18 17.37
CA ASP A 56 -13.89 5.20 16.73
C ASP A 56 -14.77 4.55 15.63
N PRO A 57 -16.11 4.48 15.81
CA PRO A 57 -17.01 3.85 14.86
C PRO A 57 -16.95 4.49 13.45
N GLN A 58 -16.58 5.76 13.36
CA GLN A 58 -16.48 6.49 12.09
C GLN A 58 -15.17 6.17 11.34
N ARG A 59 -14.12 5.76 12.05
CA ARG A 59 -12.77 5.54 11.49
C ARG A 59 -12.39 4.06 11.41
N ARG A 60 -13.08 3.18 12.14
CA ARG A 60 -12.83 1.73 12.21
C ARG A 60 -12.77 1.06 10.84
N ALA A 61 -13.67 1.39 9.91
CA ALA A 61 -13.69 0.78 8.57
C ALA A 61 -12.44 1.15 7.73
N ALA A 62 -11.96 2.39 7.85
CA ALA A 62 -10.74 2.84 7.17
C ALA A 62 -9.48 2.24 7.84
N ALA A 63 -9.46 2.16 9.17
CA ALA A 63 -8.38 1.55 9.94
C ALA A 63 -8.25 0.04 9.62
N LEU A 64 -9.36 -0.71 9.58
CA LEU A 64 -9.36 -2.12 9.21
C LEU A 64 -8.88 -2.32 7.77
N PHE A 65 -9.39 -1.54 6.81
CA PHE A 65 -8.91 -1.60 5.42
C PHE A 65 -7.40 -1.35 5.34
N PHE A 66 -6.89 -0.36 6.06
CA PHE A 66 -5.45 -0.06 6.07
C PHE A 66 -4.62 -1.25 6.57
N LEU A 67 -5.05 -1.88 7.67
CA LEU A 67 -4.38 -3.03 8.27
C LEU A 67 -4.47 -4.28 7.38
N THR A 68 -5.60 -4.53 6.72
CA THR A 68 -5.82 -5.78 5.96
C THR A 68 -5.46 -5.70 4.49
N ASP A 69 -5.63 -4.53 3.86
CA ASP A 69 -5.52 -4.36 2.41
C ASP A 69 -4.29 -3.56 1.97
N VAL A 70 -3.72 -2.73 2.85
CA VAL A 70 -2.49 -1.97 2.57
C VAL A 70 -1.27 -2.61 3.23
N TYR A 71 -1.39 -3.03 4.49
CA TYR A 71 -0.30 -3.67 5.25
C TYR A 71 -0.46 -5.19 5.47
N GLY A 72 -1.61 -5.76 5.07
CA GLY A 72 -1.88 -7.18 5.25
C GLY A 72 -0.98 -8.05 4.39
N ASP A 73 -0.52 -9.18 4.95
CA ASP A 73 0.41 -10.14 4.35
C ASP A 73 -0.24 -10.98 3.23
N ARG A 74 -0.88 -10.33 2.26
CA ARG A 74 -1.51 -10.98 1.10
C ARG A 74 -0.62 -10.84 -0.12
N ASP A 75 -0.64 -11.86 -0.98
CA ASP A 75 0.10 -11.88 -2.25
C ASP A 75 -0.46 -10.81 -3.21
N PHE A 76 0.09 -9.60 -3.12
CA PHE A 76 -0.30 -8.44 -3.93
C PHE A 76 -0.14 -8.69 -5.44
N SER A 77 0.77 -9.58 -5.85
CA SER A 77 1.01 -9.94 -7.24
C SER A 77 -0.24 -10.51 -7.92
N LYS A 78 -1.01 -11.35 -7.20
CA LYS A 78 -2.27 -11.91 -7.70
C LYS A 78 -3.38 -10.87 -7.77
N ARG A 79 -3.43 -9.96 -6.78
CA ARG A 79 -4.42 -8.87 -6.72
C ARG A 79 -4.20 -7.88 -7.87
N ASP A 80 -2.97 -7.48 -8.15
CA ASP A 80 -2.64 -6.55 -9.23
C ASP A 80 -2.93 -7.10 -10.62
N ALA A 81 -2.64 -8.39 -10.85
CA ALA A 81 -2.97 -9.06 -12.09
C ALA A 81 -4.50 -9.07 -12.35
N ASN A 82 -5.30 -9.20 -11.28
CA ASN A 82 -6.75 -9.10 -11.37
C ASN A 82 -7.19 -7.65 -11.64
N VAL A 83 -6.59 -6.66 -10.96
CA VAL A 83 -6.87 -5.22 -11.21
C VAL A 83 -6.59 -4.83 -12.65
N ALA A 84 -5.46 -5.28 -13.23
CA ALA A 84 -5.14 -5.01 -14.64
C ALA A 84 -6.22 -5.53 -15.60
N LYS A 85 -6.77 -6.71 -15.32
CA LYS A 85 -7.82 -7.35 -16.14
C LYS A 85 -9.17 -6.62 -16.04
N VAL A 86 -9.52 -6.15 -14.85
CA VAL A 86 -10.81 -5.47 -14.62
C VAL A 86 -10.76 -3.96 -14.82
N LEU A 87 -9.56 -3.40 -15.06
CA LEU A 87 -9.33 -1.96 -15.25
C LEU A 87 -10.31 -1.30 -16.23
N PRO A 88 -10.55 -1.85 -17.44
CA PRO A 88 -11.46 -1.24 -18.41
C PRO A 88 -12.92 -1.23 -17.91
N MET A 89 -13.32 -2.26 -17.17
CA MET A 89 -14.65 -2.35 -16.58
C MET A 89 -14.81 -1.33 -15.44
N MET A 90 -13.82 -1.22 -14.55
CA MET A 90 -13.81 -0.25 -13.46
C MET A 90 -13.89 1.18 -13.99
N GLN A 91 -13.21 1.49 -15.09
CA GLN A 91 -13.29 2.80 -15.74
C GLN A 91 -14.71 3.16 -16.19
N ARG A 92 -15.46 2.18 -16.70
CA ARG A 92 -16.80 2.40 -17.21
C ARG A 92 -17.84 2.52 -16.09
N LEU A 93 -17.62 1.82 -14.97
CA LEU A 93 -18.62 1.66 -13.92
C LEU A 93 -18.37 2.51 -12.67
N LEU A 94 -17.13 2.91 -12.39
CA LEU A 94 -16.79 3.63 -11.17
C LEU A 94 -16.71 5.15 -11.38
N PRO A 95 -17.21 5.95 -10.42
CA PRO A 95 -17.01 7.39 -10.45
C PRO A 95 -15.52 7.76 -10.41
N ALA A 96 -15.16 8.88 -11.04
CA ALA A 96 -13.78 9.37 -11.11
C ALA A 96 -13.11 9.51 -9.72
N ALA A 97 -13.87 9.93 -8.70
CA ALA A 97 -13.39 10.03 -7.32
C ALA A 97 -12.99 8.67 -6.73
N VAL A 98 -13.73 7.60 -7.05
CA VAL A 98 -13.44 6.24 -6.60
C VAL A 98 -12.20 5.71 -7.31
N LEU A 99 -12.09 5.93 -8.63
CA LEU A 99 -10.90 5.56 -9.40
C LEU A 99 -9.64 6.31 -8.92
N GLY A 100 -9.76 7.58 -8.56
CA GLY A 100 -8.68 8.36 -7.95
C GLY A 100 -8.21 7.75 -6.64
N THR A 101 -9.15 7.39 -5.75
CA THR A 101 -8.84 6.70 -4.48
C THR A 101 -8.10 5.39 -4.69
N ILE A 102 -8.47 4.63 -5.72
CA ILE A 102 -7.81 3.35 -6.07
C ILE A 102 -6.39 3.60 -6.58
N ALA A 103 -6.20 4.63 -7.42
CA ALA A 103 -4.87 5.03 -7.88
C ALA A 103 -3.97 5.45 -6.72
N ASP A 104 -4.49 6.21 -5.76
CA ASP A 104 -3.77 6.60 -4.55
C ASP A 104 -3.43 5.39 -3.68
N GLY A 105 -4.32 4.39 -3.59
CA GLY A 105 -4.08 3.14 -2.86
C GLY A 105 -2.97 2.29 -3.47
N ILE A 106 -2.92 2.17 -4.80
CA ILE A 106 -1.84 1.46 -5.50
C ILE A 106 -0.51 2.22 -5.34
N GLU A 107 -0.55 3.55 -5.44
CA GLU A 107 0.61 4.39 -5.19
C GLU A 107 1.16 4.22 -3.76
N LEU A 108 0.27 4.18 -2.77
CA LEU A 108 0.61 3.95 -1.38
C LEU A 108 1.27 2.59 -1.17
N GLY A 109 0.73 1.52 -1.75
CA GLY A 109 1.33 0.18 -1.67
C GLY A 109 2.74 0.15 -2.26
N ALA A 110 2.93 0.75 -3.44
CA ALA A 110 4.20 0.76 -4.13
C ALA A 110 5.25 1.59 -3.39
N LEU A 111 4.85 2.75 -2.87
CA LEU A 111 5.72 3.60 -2.06
C LEU A 111 6.14 2.91 -0.75
N THR A 112 5.18 2.28 -0.08
CA THR A 112 5.44 1.51 1.14
C THR A 112 6.47 0.41 0.88
N HIS A 113 6.25 -0.39 -0.16
CA HIS A 113 7.18 -1.46 -0.52
C HIS A 113 8.56 -0.94 -0.94
N ALA A 114 8.64 0.15 -1.71
CA ALA A 114 9.91 0.76 -2.08
C ALA A 114 10.72 1.23 -0.86
N LEU A 115 10.04 1.78 0.16
CA LEU A 115 10.67 2.15 1.43
C LEU A 115 11.10 0.92 2.24
N ASP A 116 10.28 -0.13 2.28
CA ASP A 116 10.60 -1.39 2.97
C ASP A 116 11.81 -2.09 2.34
N LEU A 117 11.94 -2.08 1.01
CA LEU A 117 13.12 -2.64 0.33
C LEU A 117 14.41 -1.89 0.71
N ARG A 118 14.34 -0.56 0.86
CA ARG A 118 15.49 0.24 1.31
C ARG A 118 15.82 -0.06 2.77
N MET A 119 14.81 -0.16 3.62
CA MET A 119 14.95 -0.54 5.03
C MET A 119 15.54 -1.96 5.18
N ALA A 120 15.05 -2.93 4.42
CA ALA A 120 15.55 -4.30 4.45
C ALA A 120 17.01 -4.39 4.00
N ALA A 121 17.40 -3.62 2.97
CA ALA A 121 18.79 -3.52 2.54
C ALA A 121 19.70 -2.91 3.62
N GLU A 122 19.24 -1.84 4.29
CA GLU A 122 20.00 -1.24 5.37
C GLU A 122 20.12 -2.17 6.58
N LEU A 123 19.04 -2.86 6.97
CA LEU A 123 19.07 -3.88 8.02
C LEU A 123 20.00 -5.04 7.67
N GLN A 124 20.04 -5.45 6.41
CA GLN A 124 21.00 -6.46 5.94
C GLN A 124 22.45 -6.00 6.13
N ARG A 125 22.72 -4.70 5.93
CA ARG A 125 24.04 -4.10 6.11
C ARG A 125 24.43 -3.95 7.59
N ILE A 126 23.56 -3.39 8.42
CA ILE A 126 23.90 -3.02 9.81
C ILE A 126 23.63 -4.12 10.84
N ALA A 127 22.91 -5.17 10.46
CA ALA A 127 22.45 -6.20 11.39
C ALA A 127 22.49 -7.61 10.79
N ARG A 128 23.54 -7.94 10.02
CA ARG A 128 23.66 -9.22 9.28
C ARG A 128 23.53 -10.48 10.15
N THR A 129 23.93 -10.45 11.42
CA THR A 129 23.90 -11.61 12.33
C THR A 129 22.69 -11.60 13.28
N ARG A 130 22.01 -10.46 13.43
CA ARG A 130 20.82 -10.36 14.29
C ARG A 130 19.68 -11.19 13.71
N LYS A 131 18.85 -11.75 14.59
CA LYS A 131 17.68 -12.58 14.23
C LYS A 131 16.34 -11.89 14.42
N ARG A 132 16.29 -10.81 15.20
CA ARG A 132 15.08 -10.07 15.55
C ARG A 132 15.28 -8.58 15.34
N LEU A 133 14.18 -7.89 15.02
CA LEU A 133 14.10 -6.45 14.93
C LEU A 133 13.55 -5.89 16.25
N ASP A 134 14.20 -4.85 16.76
CA ASP A 134 13.74 -4.07 17.91
C ASP A 134 13.61 -2.59 17.52
N ALA A 135 12.99 -1.78 18.39
CA ALA A 135 12.73 -0.36 18.11
C ALA A 135 14.02 0.45 17.88
N THR A 136 15.10 0.12 18.60
CA THR A 136 16.41 0.79 18.48
C THR A 136 17.02 0.54 17.11
N LEU A 137 17.07 -0.73 16.68
CA LEU A 137 17.59 -1.13 15.38
C LEU A 137 16.71 -0.60 14.25
N TYR A 138 15.39 -0.66 14.40
CA TYR A 138 14.45 -0.06 13.44
C TYR A 138 14.70 1.44 13.28
N GLY A 139 14.76 2.18 14.40
CA GLY A 139 14.99 3.62 14.39
C GLY A 139 16.33 4.01 13.76
N LYS A 140 17.39 3.21 13.99
CA LYS A 140 18.70 3.40 13.35
C LYS A 140 18.61 3.21 11.83
N ALA A 141 18.01 2.11 11.36
CA ALA A 141 17.82 1.86 9.93
C ALA A 141 16.93 2.94 9.28
N TYR A 142 15.85 3.33 9.96
CA TYR A 142 14.90 4.34 9.48
C TYR A 142 15.54 5.69 9.22
N ARG A 143 16.35 6.18 10.18
CA ARG A 143 17.09 7.44 10.04
C ARG A 143 18.18 7.34 8.96
N SER A 144 18.89 6.21 8.90
CA SER A 144 19.93 5.97 7.89
C SER A 144 19.36 5.95 6.46
N VAL A 145 18.20 5.30 6.26
CA VAL A 145 17.55 5.21 4.95
C VAL A 145 17.08 6.56 4.44
N GLY A 146 16.62 7.45 5.32
CA GLY A 146 16.34 8.88 5.06
C GLY A 146 15.56 9.18 3.77
N HIS A 147 14.26 9.45 3.87
CA HIS A 147 13.42 9.88 2.72
C HIS A 147 12.24 10.75 3.21
N GLU A 148 12.51 11.78 4.01
CA GLU A 148 11.48 12.58 4.69
C GLU A 148 10.34 13.01 3.75
N ARG A 149 10.67 13.59 2.60
CA ARG A 149 9.67 13.99 1.59
C ARG A 149 8.77 12.83 1.14
N LEU A 150 9.34 11.65 0.91
CA LEU A 150 8.56 10.48 0.50
C LEU A 150 7.73 9.91 1.66
N ARG A 151 8.22 10.02 2.89
CA ARG A 151 7.46 9.59 4.07
C ARG A 151 6.31 10.53 4.37
N GLN A 152 6.50 11.83 4.18
CA GLN A 152 5.39 12.80 4.24
C GLN A 152 4.35 12.47 3.16
N HIS A 153 4.80 12.26 1.92
CA HIS A 153 3.91 11.82 0.84
C HIS A 153 3.17 10.51 1.17
N GLN A 154 3.83 9.56 1.82
CA GLN A 154 3.20 8.33 2.30
C GLN A 154 2.09 8.65 3.32
N ILE A 155 2.31 9.55 4.28
CA ILE A 155 1.30 9.99 5.25
C ILE A 155 0.12 10.66 4.55
N ASP A 156 0.40 11.55 3.60
CA ASP A 156 -0.63 12.26 2.85
C ASP A 156 -1.50 11.28 2.04
N LEU A 157 -0.88 10.27 1.40
CA LEU A 157 -1.59 9.19 0.71
C LEU A 157 -2.45 8.35 1.66
N ILE A 158 -1.98 8.05 2.88
CA ILE A 158 -2.77 7.31 3.88
C ILE A 158 -4.05 8.09 4.19
N ALA A 159 -3.94 9.39 4.44
CA ALA A 159 -5.09 10.25 4.72
C ALA A 159 -6.04 10.34 3.50
N ALA A 160 -5.50 10.57 2.31
CA ALA A 160 -6.28 10.67 1.07
C ALA A 160 -7.05 9.37 0.76
N VAL A 161 -6.38 8.22 0.88
CA VAL A 161 -7.02 6.91 0.68
C VAL A 161 -8.10 6.67 1.72
N GLY A 162 -7.85 6.96 3.01
CA GLY A 162 -8.84 6.80 4.07
C GLY A 162 -10.12 7.61 3.83
N VAL A 163 -9.96 8.90 3.49
CA VAL A 163 -11.09 9.79 3.15
C VAL A 163 -11.81 9.34 1.89
N GLY A 164 -11.06 8.98 0.85
CA GLY A 164 -11.62 8.51 -0.42
C GLY A 164 -12.45 7.25 -0.26
N LEU A 165 -11.96 6.28 0.53
CA LEU A 165 -12.67 5.03 0.78
C LEU A 165 -13.94 5.25 1.60
N ALA A 166 -13.88 6.11 2.63
CA ALA A 166 -15.04 6.47 3.44
C ALA A 166 -16.16 7.12 2.60
N LYS A 167 -15.80 7.89 1.57
CA LYS A 167 -16.75 8.43 0.60
C LYS A 167 -17.27 7.37 -0.37
N ALA A 168 -16.38 6.49 -0.87
CA ALA A 168 -16.73 5.43 -1.81
C ALA A 168 -17.76 4.45 -1.23
N VAL A 169 -17.62 4.04 0.03
CA VAL A 169 -18.58 3.12 0.69
C VAL A 169 -19.96 3.75 0.92
N LYS A 170 -20.05 5.07 0.96
CA LYS A 170 -21.31 5.83 1.06
C LYS A 170 -21.94 6.13 -0.31
N THR A 171 -21.25 5.80 -1.40
CA THR A 171 -21.75 6.04 -2.76
C THR A 171 -22.70 4.90 -3.18
N PRO A 172 -23.94 5.19 -3.59
CA PRO A 172 -24.90 4.17 -4.03
C PRO A 172 -24.31 3.27 -5.13
N GLY A 173 -24.51 1.96 -5.03
CA GLY A 173 -24.03 0.95 -6.00
C GLY A 173 -22.54 0.59 -5.91
N VAL A 174 -21.67 1.49 -5.46
CA VAL A 174 -20.21 1.23 -5.34
C VAL A 174 -19.91 0.17 -4.27
N ALA A 175 -20.60 0.22 -3.13
CA ALA A 175 -20.42 -0.78 -2.07
C ALA A 175 -20.78 -2.21 -2.54
N MET A 176 -21.76 -2.34 -3.44
CA MET A 176 -22.17 -3.62 -4.02
C MET A 176 -21.11 -4.14 -5.00
N LEU A 177 -20.58 -3.28 -5.87
CA LEU A 177 -19.48 -3.62 -6.79
C LEU A 177 -18.21 -4.05 -6.04
N LEU A 178 -17.84 -3.36 -4.96
CA LEU A 178 -16.68 -3.71 -4.12
C LEU A 178 -16.87 -5.03 -3.36
N ARG A 179 -18.10 -5.39 -2.99
CA ARG A 179 -18.41 -6.69 -2.39
C ARG A 179 -18.26 -7.83 -3.39
N LEU A 180 -18.68 -7.61 -4.63
CA LEU A 180 -18.56 -8.61 -5.71
C LEU A 180 -17.11 -8.86 -6.14
N SER A 181 -16.21 -7.86 -6.02
CA SER A 181 -14.79 -8.03 -6.37
C SER A 181 -13.93 -8.67 -5.27
N ARG A 182 -14.52 -8.92 -4.09
CA ARG A 182 -13.86 -9.54 -2.93
C ARG A 182 -14.13 -11.05 -2.81
N GLY A 183 -15.00 -11.59 -3.67
CA GLY A 183 -15.29 -13.01 -3.84
C GLY A 183 -14.45 -13.63 -4.95
#